data_AF-A0A3M1XS19-F1
#
_entry.id   AF-A0A3M1XS19-F1
#
_cell.length_a   1.000
_cell.length_b   1.000
_cell.length_c   1.000
_cell.angle_alpha   90.00
_cell.angle_beta   90.00
_cell.angle_gamma   90.00
#
_symmetry.space_group_name_H-M   'P 1'
#
loop_
_entity.id
_entity.type
_entity.pdbx_description
1 polymer ?
#
loop_
_entity_poly.entity_id
_entity_poly.type
_entity_poly.pdbx_seq_one_letter_code
_entity_poly.pdbx_strand_id
1 'polypeptide(L)'
;MSIPRFILVLSVVGLLLAGAAFLTVQYLAPAYSLLAVLLATAMAFFPTLLAYSITYMGLDKDTSRFVGFLLTGMLGKMLVGVLAIILVALRFREVRNEFVVAYLIGYFVFSAFEVYGLIRKLRPNF
;
A
#
# COMPACT_ATOMS: atom_id res chain seq x y z
N MET A 1 -5.72 -14.10 -7.12
CA MET A 1 -4.68 -14.73 -6.27
C MET A 1 -5.30 -15.00 -4.90
N SER A 2 -4.95 -16.06 -4.18
CA SER A 2 -5.51 -16.26 -2.82
C SER A 2 -4.95 -15.24 -1.83
N ILE A 3 -5.69 -14.93 -0.76
CA ILE A 3 -5.26 -13.99 0.29
C ILE A 3 -3.87 -14.34 0.84
N PRO A 4 -3.56 -15.60 1.24
CA PRO A 4 -2.23 -15.93 1.79
C PRO A 4 -1.09 -15.68 0.79
N ARG A 5 -1.32 -15.98 -0.49
CA ARG A 5 -0.34 -15.70 -1.56
C ARG A 5 -0.17 -14.20 -1.78
N PHE A 6 -1.25 -13.43 -1.71
CA PHE A 6 -1.17 -11.97 -1.82
C PHE A 6 -0.38 -11.37 -0.66
N ILE A 7 -0.64 -11.80 0.57
CA ILE A 7 0.12 -11.36 1.75
C ILE A 7 1.62 -11.65 1.56
N LEU A 8 1.97 -12.87 1.15
CA LEU A 8 3.37 -13.24 0.91
C LEU A 8 4.02 -12.35 -0.16
N VAL A 9 3.37 -12.17 -1.32
CA VAL A 9 3.89 -11.31 -2.39
C VAL A 9 4.05 -9.88 -1.90
N LEU A 10 3.04 -9.33 -1.23
CA LEU A 10 3.06 -7.97 -0.73
C LEU A 10 4.17 -7.79 0.32
N SER A 11 4.38 -8.78 1.20
CA SER A 11 5.45 -8.77 2.19
C SER A 11 6.83 -8.80 1.54
N VAL A 12 7.04 -9.63 0.51
CA VAL A 12 8.30 -9.65 -0.25
C VAL A 12 8.55 -8.29 -0.90
N VAL A 13 7.53 -7.71 -1.56
CA VAL A 13 7.63 -6.38 -2.16
C VAL A 13 7.91 -5.30 -1.11
N GLY A 14 7.27 -5.39 0.06
CA GLY A 14 7.51 -4.47 1.18
C GLY A 14 8.92 -4.56 1.74
N LEU A 15 9.47 -5.77 1.87
CA LEU A 15 10.86 -5.99 2.28
C LEU A 15 11.85 -5.47 1.23
N LEU A 16 11.57 -5.66 -0.06
CA LEU A 16 12.39 -5.10 -1.14
C LEU A 16 12.37 -3.57 -1.13
N LEU A 17 11.21 -2.95 -0.93
CA LEU A 17 11.10 -1.49 -0.78
C LEU A 17 11.83 -0.99 0.47
N ALA A 18 11.72 -1.69 1.60
CA ALA A 18 12.44 -1.34 2.82
C ALA A 18 13.97 -1.47 2.64
N GLY A 19 14.43 -2.52 1.95
CA GLY A 19 15.84 -2.69 1.61
C GLY A 19 16.35 -1.60 0.66
N ALA A 20 15.57 -1.27 -0.38
CA ALA A 20 15.90 -0.17 -1.28
C ALA A 20 15.92 1.18 -0.55
N ALA A 21 14.97 1.43 0.35
CA ALA A 21 14.92 2.61 1.20
C ALA A 21 16.16 2.71 2.10
N PHE A 22 16.56 1.61 2.73
CA PHE A 22 17.78 1.54 3.55
C PHE A 22 19.01 1.93 2.73
N LEU A 23 19.21 1.31 1.56
CA LEU A 23 20.34 1.64 0.68
C LEU A 23 20.29 3.09 0.20
N THR A 24 19.11 3.60 -0.14
CA THR A 24 18.94 4.97 -0.61
C THR A 24 19.29 5.98 0.48
N VAL A 25 18.80 5.78 1.70
CA VAL A 25 19.13 6.65 2.84
C VAL A 25 20.63 6.53 3.16
N GLN A 26 21.20 5.33 3.16
CA GLN A 26 22.61 5.15 3.55
C GLN A 26 23.60 5.77 2.54
N TYR A 27 23.32 5.70 1.24
CA TYR A 27 24.31 6.02 0.19
C TYR A 27 23.95 7.21 -0.70
N LEU A 28 22.65 7.48 -0.93
CA LEU A 28 22.20 8.50 -1.89
C LEU A 28 21.62 9.75 -1.22
N ALA A 29 20.90 9.58 -0.12
CA ALA A 29 20.19 10.64 0.58
C ALA A 29 20.30 10.48 2.11
N PRO A 30 21.50 10.63 2.69
CA PRO A 30 21.72 10.46 4.14
C PRO A 30 21.03 11.50 5.01
N ALA A 31 20.56 12.59 4.42
CA ALA A 31 19.73 13.58 5.12
C ALA A 31 18.31 13.07 5.43
N TYR A 32 17.86 11.98 4.79
CA TYR A 32 16.49 11.49 4.93
C TYR A 32 16.35 10.61 6.17
N SER A 33 15.24 10.77 6.91
CA SER A 33 14.95 9.92 8.05
C SER A 33 14.53 8.51 7.60
N LEU A 34 15.39 7.51 7.85
CA LEU A 34 15.08 6.10 7.58
C LEU A 34 13.77 5.66 8.24
N LEU A 35 13.55 6.09 9.49
CA LEU A 35 12.34 5.76 10.25
C LEU A 35 11.08 6.31 9.57
N ALA A 36 11.12 7.55 9.07
CA ALA A 36 9.99 8.14 8.36
C ALA A 36 9.66 7.37 7.07
N VAL A 37 10.69 6.98 6.30
CA VAL A 37 10.53 6.21 5.07
C VAL A 37 9.97 4.81 5.33
N LEU A 38 10.44 4.12 6.38
CA LEU A 38 9.94 2.81 6.78
C LEU A 38 8.49 2.88 7.28
N LEU A 39 8.17 3.89 8.11
CA LEU A 39 6.79 4.11 8.56
C LEU A 39 5.85 4.43 7.39
N ALA A 40 6.29 5.25 6.44
CA ALA A 40 5.52 5.56 5.23
C ALA A 40 5.24 4.29 4.41
N THR A 41 6.24 3.43 4.26
CA THR A 41 6.12 2.14 3.57
C THR A 41 5.12 1.22 4.30
N ALA A 42 5.22 1.11 5.63
CA ALA A 42 4.27 0.33 6.42
C ALA A 42 2.84 0.88 6.34
N MET A 43 2.68 2.21 6.39
CA MET A 43 1.39 2.89 6.27
C MET A 43 0.76 2.72 4.89
N ALA A 44 1.54 2.54 3.83
CA ALA A 44 1.01 2.19 2.51
C ALA A 44 0.67 0.69 2.41
N PHE A 45 1.43 -0.17 3.09
CA PHE A 45 1.27 -1.62 3.07
C PHE A 45 -0.05 -2.08 3.72
N PHE A 46 -0.32 -1.68 4.96
CA PHE A 46 -1.47 -2.21 5.73
C PHE A 46 -2.84 -1.89 5.09
N PRO A 47 -3.13 -0.64 4.68
CA PRO A 47 -4.40 -0.32 4.04
C PRO A 47 -4.58 -1.04 2.71
N THR A 48 -3.49 -1.29 1.97
CA THR A 48 -3.55 -2.07 0.72
C THR A 48 -3.91 -3.53 0.99
N LEU A 49 -3.35 -4.13 2.04
CA LEU A 49 -3.68 -5.50 2.45
C LEU A 49 -5.14 -5.62 2.89
N LEU A 50 -5.65 -4.63 3.63
CA LEU A 50 -7.06 -4.57 4.01
C LEU A 50 -7.98 -4.37 2.80
N ALA A 51 -7.65 -3.43 1.91
CA ALA A 51 -8.42 -3.17 0.69
C ALA A 51 -8.53 -4.43 -0.17
N TYR A 52 -7.40 -5.11 -0.42
CA TYR A 52 -7.37 -6.37 -1.15
C TYR A 52 -8.26 -7.44 -0.48
N SER A 53 -8.16 -7.59 0.84
CA SER A 53 -8.89 -8.63 1.57
C SER A 53 -10.41 -8.38 1.52
N ILE A 54 -10.83 -7.12 1.71
CA ILE A 54 -12.24 -6.71 1.62
C ILE A 54 -12.77 -6.98 0.19
N THR A 55 -12.04 -6.54 -0.83
CA THR A 55 -12.45 -6.74 -2.22
C THR A 55 -12.47 -8.21 -2.61
N TYR A 56 -11.50 -9.00 -2.13
CA TYR A 56 -11.45 -10.45 -2.36
C TYR A 56 -12.64 -11.18 -1.73
N MET A 57 -12.97 -10.86 -0.48
CA MET A 57 -14.13 -11.44 0.21
C MET A 57 -15.46 -11.03 -0.43
N GLY A 58 -15.54 -9.81 -0.97
CA GLY A 58 -16.68 -9.35 -1.76
C GLY A 58 -16.88 -10.15 -3.04
N LEU A 59 -15.78 -10.44 -3.74
CA LEU A 59 -15.78 -11.20 -4.99
C LEU A 59 -16.26 -12.65 -4.79
N ASP A 60 -15.82 -13.32 -3.72
CA ASP A 60 -16.20 -14.71 -3.46
C ASP A 60 -17.71 -14.86 -3.10
N LYS A 61 -18.39 -13.78 -2.69
CA LYS A 61 -19.83 -13.81 -2.38
C LYS A 61 -20.71 -13.55 -3.60
N ASP A 62 -20.42 -12.51 -4.37
CA ASP A 62 -21.24 -12.11 -5.52
C ASP A 62 -20.44 -11.16 -6.43
N THR A 63 -20.20 -11.58 -7.67
CA THR A 63 -19.48 -10.76 -8.66
C THR A 63 -20.20 -9.46 -8.99
N SER A 64 -21.52 -9.38 -8.82
CA SER A 64 -22.29 -8.14 -9.04
C SER A 64 -21.92 -7.04 -8.04
N ARG A 65 -21.43 -7.41 -6.85
CA ARG A 65 -21.01 -6.48 -5.79
C ARG A 65 -19.54 -6.13 -5.83
N PHE A 66 -18.75 -6.75 -6.72
CA PHE A 66 -17.31 -6.54 -6.85
C PHE A 66 -16.94 -5.06 -6.94
N VAL A 67 -17.59 -4.32 -7.82
CA VAL A 67 -17.31 -2.89 -8.03
C VAL A 67 -17.55 -2.08 -6.76
N GLY A 68 -18.60 -2.41 -6.00
CA GLY A 68 -18.89 -1.78 -4.71
C GLY A 68 -17.77 -2.01 -3.70
N PHE A 69 -17.35 -3.26 -3.51
CA PHE A 69 -16.26 -3.59 -2.58
C PHE A 69 -14.89 -3.05 -3.03
N LEU A 70 -14.65 -2.97 -4.35
CA LEU A 70 -13.46 -2.34 -4.91
C LEU A 70 -13.43 -0.85 -4.56
N LEU A 71 -14.53 -0.13 -4.82
CA LEU A 71 -14.65 1.30 -4.51
C LEU A 71 -14.52 1.56 -3.02
N THR A 72 -15.17 0.76 -2.17
CA THR A 72 -15.04 0.89 -0.71
C THR A 72 -13.60 0.64 -0.25
N GLY A 73 -12.92 -0.38 -0.76
CA GLY A 73 -11.52 -0.66 -0.45
C GLY A 73 -10.60 0.49 -0.87
N MET A 74 -10.79 1.01 -2.09
CA MET A 74 -10.01 2.14 -2.63
C MET A 74 -10.25 3.44 -1.86
N LEU A 75 -11.50 3.77 -1.55
CA LEU A 75 -11.84 4.95 -0.75
C LEU A 75 -11.29 4.83 0.67
N GLY A 76 -11.41 3.64 1.28
CA GLY A 76 -10.88 3.37 2.61
C GLY A 76 -9.37 3.60 2.69
N LYS A 77 -8.60 3.01 1.76
CA LYS A 77 -7.14 3.22 1.74
C LYS A 77 -6.76 4.66 1.43
N MET A 78 -7.51 5.35 0.57
CA MET A 78 -7.26 6.76 0.24
C MET A 78 -7.47 7.65 1.46
N LEU A 79 -8.56 7.46 2.20
CA LEU A 79 -8.84 8.22 3.43
C LEU A 79 -7.77 7.99 4.50
N VAL A 80 -7.36 6.74 4.72
CA VAL A 80 -6.27 6.42 5.65
C VAL A 80 -4.97 7.11 5.22
N GLY A 81 -4.66 7.11 3.92
CA GLY A 81 -3.49 7.78 3.37
C GLY A 81 -3.50 9.29 3.56
N VAL A 82 -4.62 9.94 3.22
CA VAL A 82 -4.77 11.40 3.39
C VAL A 82 -4.65 11.78 4.87
N LEU A 83 -5.28 11.02 5.78
CA LEU A 83 -5.17 11.26 7.21
C LEU A 83 -3.73 11.10 7.71
N ALA A 84 -3.01 10.07 7.26
CA ALA A 84 -1.61 9.85 7.61
C ALA A 84 -0.73 11.02 7.14
N ILE A 85 -0.90 11.46 5.89
CA ILE A 85 -0.17 12.61 5.33
C ILE A 85 -0.47 13.90 6.11
N ILE A 86 -1.74 14.17 6.42
CA ILE A 86 -2.13 15.37 7.19
C ILE A 86 -1.50 15.34 8.59
N LEU A 87 -1.59 14.21 9.29
CA LEU A 87 -1.04 14.06 10.64
C LEU A 87 0.47 14.31 10.64
N VAL A 88 1.19 13.73 9.69
CA VAL A 88 2.64 13.96 9.54
C VAL A 88 2.95 15.41 9.17
N ALA A 89 2.20 15.99 8.23
CA ALA A 89 2.41 17.37 7.80
C ALA A 89 2.18 18.40 8.92
N LEU A 90 1.24 18.12 9.85
CA LEU A 90 0.95 18.99 10.97
C LEU A 90 1.93 18.82 12.14
N ARG A 91 2.28 17.58 12.50
CA ARG A 91 3.03 17.29 13.73
C ARG A 91 4.53 17.10 13.52
N PHE A 92 4.96 16.66 12.35
CA PHE A 92 6.34 16.22 12.09
C PHE A 92 6.93 16.95 10.87
N ARG A 93 7.09 18.27 10.98
CA ARG A 93 7.55 19.14 9.88
C ARG A 93 8.91 18.74 9.31
N GLU A 94 9.81 18.23 10.15
CA GLU A 94 11.18 17.87 9.79
C GLU A 94 11.26 16.71 8.81
N VAL A 95 10.35 15.73 8.92
CA VAL A 95 10.35 14.50 8.12
C VAL A 95 9.21 14.40 7.11
N ARG A 96 8.46 15.50 6.94
CA ARG A 96 7.25 15.54 6.13
C ARG A 96 7.53 15.15 4.69
N ASN A 97 8.58 15.70 4.09
CA ASN A 97 8.85 15.51 2.68
C ASN A 97 9.26 14.06 2.41
N GLU A 98 10.18 13.50 3.22
CA GLU A 98 10.57 12.09 3.08
C GLU A 98 9.37 11.14 3.26
N PHE A 99 8.55 11.39 4.28
CA PHE A 99 7.38 10.55 4.54
C PHE A 99 6.40 10.59 3.37
N VAL A 100 6.04 11.78 2.87
CA VAL A 100 5.07 11.92 1.78
C VAL A 100 5.57 11.26 0.50
N VAL A 101 6.83 11.49 0.13
CA VAL A 101 7.42 10.89 -1.08
C VAL A 101 7.46 9.36 -0.96
N ALA A 102 7.95 8.83 0.16
CA ALA A 102 8.01 7.40 0.40
C ALA A 102 6.61 6.76 0.44
N TYR A 103 5.65 7.44 1.06
CA TYR A 103 4.26 6.99 1.14
C TYR A 103 3.64 6.90 -0.25
N LEU A 104 3.84 7.91 -1.11
CA LEU A 104 3.30 7.91 -2.47
C LEU A 104 3.92 6.77 -3.30
N ILE A 105 5.24 6.58 -3.23
CA ILE A 105 5.91 5.48 -3.93
C ILE A 105 5.34 4.13 -3.46
N GLY A 106 5.29 3.91 -2.14
CA GLY A 106 4.71 2.69 -1.57
C GLY A 106 3.26 2.48 -1.98
N TYR A 107 2.44 3.54 -1.92
CA TYR A 107 1.04 3.51 -2.29
C TYR A 107 0.85 3.07 -3.74
N PHE A 108 1.63 3.61 -4.69
CA PHE A 108 1.56 3.21 -6.09
C PHE A 108 2.01 1.77 -6.31
N VAL A 109 3.16 1.38 -5.73
CA VAL A 109 3.70 0.03 -5.88
C VAL A 109 2.71 -1.00 -5.33
N PHE A 110 2.26 -0.84 -4.09
CA PHE A 110 1.33 -1.79 -3.48
C PHE A 110 -0.02 -1.81 -4.19
N SER A 111 -0.54 -0.66 -4.64
CA SER A 111 -1.79 -0.60 -5.43
C SER A 111 -1.66 -1.33 -6.78
N ALA A 112 -0.49 -1.27 -7.44
CA ALA A 112 -0.27 -2.01 -8.68
C ALA A 112 -0.36 -3.52 -8.46
N PHE A 113 0.24 -4.03 -7.37
CA PHE A 113 0.14 -5.45 -6.98
C PHE A 113 -1.27 -5.85 -6.56
N GLU A 114 -1.99 -4.98 -5.84
CA GLU A 114 -3.40 -5.17 -5.49
C GLU A 114 -4.26 -5.37 -6.75
N VAL A 115 -4.21 -4.42 -7.68
CA VAL A 115 -4.97 -4.46 -8.94
C VAL A 115 -4.60 -5.71 -9.75
N TYR A 116 -3.31 -6.02 -9.87
CA TYR A 116 -2.85 -7.25 -10.53
C TYR A 116 -3.42 -8.52 -9.88
N GLY A 117 -3.39 -8.59 -8.55
CA GLY A 117 -3.92 -9.71 -7.78
C GLY A 117 -5.42 -9.92 -7.94
N LEU A 118 -6.17 -8.83 -8.08
CA LEU A 118 -7.62 -8.81 -8.31
C LEU A 118 -7.96 -9.22 -9.76
N ILE A 119 -7.30 -8.63 -10.76
CA ILE A 119 -7.49 -9.00 -12.18
C ILE A 119 -7.24 -10.49 -12.40
N ARG A 120 -6.16 -11.05 -11.82
CA ARG A 120 -5.86 -12.48 -11.93
C ARG A 120 -6.93 -13.37 -11.30
N LYS A 121 -7.66 -12.89 -10.29
CA LYS A 121 -8.77 -13.62 -9.66
C LYS A 121 -10.07 -13.51 -10.47
N LEU A 122 -10.26 -12.44 -11.24
CA LEU A 122 -11.42 -12.25 -12.12
C LEU A 122 -11.32 -13.06 -13.42
N ARG A 123 -10.11 -13.23 -13.97
CA ARG A 123 -9.87 -13.95 -15.23
C ARG A 123 -10.38 -15.41 -15.32
N PRO A 124 -10.48 -16.22 -14.25
CA PRO A 124 -11.07 -17.57 -14.33
C PRO A 124 -12.57 -17.60 -14.65
N ASN A 125 -13.28 -16.47 -14.49
CA ASN A 125 -14.73 -16.36 -14.66
C ASN A 125 -15.14 -15.61 -15.95
N PHE A 126 -14.20 -15.39 -16.88
CA PHE A 126 -14.45 -14.85 -18.22
C PHE A 126 -14.05 -15.86 -19.28
#